data_AF-A0A2V5NLM4-F1
#
_entry.id   AF-A0A2V5NLM4-F1
#
_cell.length_a   1.000
_cell.length_b   1.000
_cell.length_c   1.000
_cell.angle_alpha   90.00
_cell.angle_beta   90.00
_cell.angle_gamma   90.00
#
_symmetry.space_group_name_H-M   'P 1'
#
loop_
_entity.id
_entity.type
_entity.pdbx_description
1 polymer ?
#
loop_
_entity_poly.entity_id
_entity_poly.type
_entity_poly.pdbx_seq_one_letter_code
_entity_poly.pdbx_strand_id
1 'polypeptide(L)' 'MPGAWIKLEQDLARHPPIYIVDIQADPKTAQHPVKNFPILAKLLAERYQPVARTAEGVIYRRR' A
#
# COMPACT_ATOMS: atom_id res chain seq x y z
N MET A 1 7.59 -3.98 17.01
CA MET A 1 9.07 -4.00 17.03
C MET A 1 9.60 -2.66 16.53
N PRO A 2 10.52 -2.01 17.25
CA PRO A 2 11.20 -0.82 16.75
C PRO A 2 11.87 -1.10 15.39
N GLY A 3 11.76 -0.17 14.44
CA GLY A 3 12.45 -0.25 13.14
C GLY A 3 11.87 -1.19 12.08
N ALA A 4 10.77 -1.91 12.36
CA ALA A 4 10.13 -2.79 11.37
C ALA A 4 9.72 -2.05 10.10
N TRP A 5 9.18 -0.83 10.26
CA TRP A 5 8.75 0.02 9.15
C TRP A 5 9.90 0.48 8.25
N ILE A 6 11.05 0.81 8.85
CA ILE A 6 12.25 1.22 8.10
C ILE A 6 12.78 0.05 7.26
N LYS A 7 12.80 -1.16 7.83
CA LYS A 7 13.22 -2.37 7.11
C LYS A 7 12.28 -2.68 5.94
N LEU A 8 10.96 -2.53 6.15
CA LEU A 8 9.97 -2.70 5.09
C LEU A 8 10.17 -1.68 3.95
N GLU A 9 10.41 -0.42 4.28
CA GLU A 9 10.67 0.63 3.29
C GLU A 9 11.92 0.33 2.46
N GLN A 10 13.01 -0.08 3.12
CA GLN A 10 14.25 -0.47 2.45
C GLN A 10 14.04 -1.67 1.52
N ASP A 11 13.28 -2.67 1.97
CA ASP A 11 12.97 -3.85 1.17
C ASP A 11 12.12 -3.49 -0.06
N LEU A 12 11.06 -2.69 0.11
CA LEU A 12 10.22 -2.22 -1.00
C LEU A 12 10.96 -1.29 -1.97
N ALA A 13 11.99 -0.58 -1.51
CA ALA A 13 12.86 0.20 -2.37
C ALA A 13 13.79 -0.70 -3.21
N ARG A 14 14.36 -1.74 -2.58
CA ARG A 14 15.28 -2.69 -3.24
C ARG A 14 14.56 -3.67 -4.16
N HIS A 15 13.37 -4.11 -3.76
CA HIS A 15 12.55 -5.12 -4.39
C HIS A 15 11.12 -4.60 -4.60
N PRO A 16 10.93 -3.59 -5.47
CA PRO A 16 9.63 -2.96 -5.67
C PRO A 16 8.63 -3.95 -6.29
N PRO A 17 7.50 -4.23 -5.61
CA PRO A 17 6.45 -5.07 -6.16
C PRO A 17 5.89 -4.54 -7.48
N ILE A 18 5.46 -5.42 -8.36
CA ILE A 18 4.73 -5.02 -9.57
C ILE A 18 3.31 -4.59 -9.20
N TYR A 19 2.71 -5.30 -8.24
CA TYR A 19 1.37 -5.07 -7.74
C TYR A 19 1.34 -4.97 -6.22
N ILE A 20 0.44 -4.12 -5.72
CA ILE A 20 0.05 -4.06 -4.31
C ILE A 20 -1.47 -4.20 -4.25
N VAL A 21 -1.97 -5.03 -3.36
CA VAL A 21 -3.41 -5.24 -3.15
C VAL A 21 -3.78 -4.71 -1.78
N ASP A 22 -4.72 -3.76 -1.73
CA ASP A 22 -5.32 -3.26 -0.51
C ASP A 22 -6.71 -3.88 -0.34
N ILE A 23 -6.82 -4.89 0.51
CA ILE A 23 -8.07 -5.59 0.85
C ILE A 23 -8.93 -4.85 1.89
N GLN A 24 -8.45 -3.70 2.39
CA GLN A 24 -9.16 -2.85 3.34
C GLN A 24 -9.31 -1.43 2.80
N ALA A 25 -9.57 -1.32 1.50
CA ALA A 25 -9.69 -0.04 0.83
C ALA A 25 -11.01 0.70 1.15
N ASP A 26 -12.03 0.00 1.65
CA ASP A 26 -13.29 0.64 2.05
C ASP A 26 -13.12 1.40 3.37
N PRO A 27 -13.20 2.74 3.36
CA PRO A 27 -12.97 3.56 4.55
C PRO A 27 -14.00 3.35 5.66
N LYS A 28 -15.16 2.73 5.38
CA LYS A 28 -16.20 2.45 6.38
C LYS A 28 -15.96 1.16 7.16
N THR A 29 -15.24 0.22 6.57
CA THR A 29 -15.05 -1.14 7.11
C THR A 29 -13.59 -1.48 7.38
N ALA A 30 -12.64 -0.67 6.89
CA ALA A 30 -11.22 -0.85 7.09
C ALA A 30 -10.82 -0.78 8.57
N GLN A 31 -10.22 -1.85 9.08
CA GLN A 31 -9.61 -1.89 10.41
C GLN A 31 -8.23 -1.22 10.40
N HIS A 32 -7.55 -1.27 9.27
CA HIS A 32 -6.19 -0.76 9.04
C HIS A 32 -6.12 0.00 7.71
N PRO A 33 -6.79 1.16 7.62
CA PRO A 33 -6.82 1.91 6.36
C PRO A 33 -5.42 2.41 6.02
N VAL A 34 -5.01 2.25 4.75
CA VAL A 34 -3.64 2.55 4.29
C VAL A 34 -3.19 3.99 4.58
N LYS A 35 -4.13 4.94 4.64
CA LYS A 35 -3.89 6.35 5.00
C LYS A 35 -3.30 6.54 6.41
N ASN A 36 -3.51 5.57 7.30
CA ASN A 36 -2.96 5.60 8.67
C ASN A 36 -1.50 5.09 8.72
N PHE A 37 -0.94 4.64 7.59
CA PHE A 37 0.43 4.17 7.47
C PHE A 37 1.19 5.09 6.50
N PRO A 38 1.80 6.19 7.00
CA PRO A 38 2.36 7.25 6.15
C PRO A 38 3.33 6.76 5.07
N ILE A 39 4.16 5.76 5.39
CA ILE A 39 5.12 5.17 4.44
C ILE A 39 4.40 4.47 3.29
N LEU A 40 3.36 3.67 3.57
CA LEU A 40 2.59 2.97 2.55
C LEU A 40 1.75 3.96 1.72
N ALA A 41 1.12 4.93 2.38
CA ALA A 41 0.36 5.98 1.70
C ALA A 41 1.25 6.78 0.73
N LYS A 42 2.45 7.17 1.17
CA LYS A 42 3.44 7.86 0.34
C LYS A 42 3.90 6.98 -0.83
N LEU A 43 4.26 5.72 -0.56
CA LEU A 43 4.68 4.77 -1.58
C LEU A 43 3.64 4.62 -2.69
N LEU A 44 2.38 4.43 -2.32
CA LEU A 44 1.27 4.29 -3.27
C LEU A 44 1.05 5.57 -4.08
N ALA A 45 1.08 6.74 -3.44
CA ALA A 45 0.87 8.03 -4.10
C ALA A 45 1.99 8.38 -5.10
N GLU A 46 3.23 8.03 -4.79
CA GLU A 46 4.39 8.41 -5.59
C GLU A 46 4.67 7.42 -6.73
N ARG A 47 4.57 6.11 -6.45
CA ARG A 47 5.13 5.07 -7.33
C ARG A 47 4.11 4.12 -7.93
N TYR A 48 2.86 4.17 -7.49
CA TYR A 48 1.81 3.28 -7.95
C TYR A 48 0.60 4.06 -8.46
N GLN A 49 -0.27 3.35 -9.18
CA GLN A 49 -1.57 3.84 -9.62
C GLN A 49 -2.62 2.74 -9.45
N PRO A 50 -3.85 3.08 -9.04
CA PRO A 50 -4.93 2.11 -8.98
C PRO A 50 -5.27 1.64 -10.40
N VAL A 51 -5.34 0.33 -10.59
CA VAL A 51 -5.69 -0.30 -11.88
C VAL A 51 -7.01 -1.07 -11.82
N ALA A 52 -7.46 -1.43 -10.63
CA ALA A 52 -8.79 -2.00 -10.42
C ALA A 52 -9.33 -1.62 -9.04
N ARG A 53 -10.64 -1.38 -8.97
CA ARG A 53 -11.39 -1.22 -7.72
C ARG A 53 -12.50 -2.27 -7.70
N THR A 54 -12.53 -3.07 -6.65
CA THR A 54 -13.47 -4.19 -6.48
C THR A 54 -14.20 -4.05 -5.14
N ALA A 55 -15.21 -4.89 -4.92
CA ALA A 55 -15.87 -4.98 -3.62
C ALA A 55 -14.94 -5.47 -2.50
N GLU A 56 -13.88 -6.19 -2.86
CA GLU A 56 -12.92 -6.78 -1.90
C GLU A 56 -11.71 -5.88 -1.63
N GLY A 57 -11.49 -4.84 -2.45
CA GLY A 57 -10.30 -4.02 -2.33
C GLY A 57 -9.87 -3.29 -3.60
N VAL A 58 -8.69 -2.69 -3.53
CA VAL A 58 -8.07 -1.93 -4.62
C VAL A 58 -6.74 -2.56 -5.01
N ILE A 59 -6.55 -2.75 -6.31
CA ILE A 59 -5.30 -3.23 -6.89
C ILE A 59 -4.54 -2.03 -7.43
N TYR A 60 -3.30 -1.89 -6.99
CA TYR A 60 -2.35 -0.89 -7.44
C TYR A 60 -1.29 -1.57 -8.30
N ARG A 61 -0.96 -0.96 -9.44
CA ARG A 61 0.18 -1.34 -10.28
C ARG A 61 1.23 -0.25 -10.19
N ARG A 62 2.49 -0.65 -10.23
CA ARG A 62 3.59 0.30 -10.36
C ARG A 62 3.43 1.14 -11.65
N ARG A 63 3.77 2.42 -11.57
CA ARG A 63 3.83 3.31 -12.73
C ARG A 63 4.96 2.92 -13.67
#